data_AF-A0A183CHX4-F1
#
_entry.id   AF-A0A183CHX4-F1
#
_cell.length_a   1.000
_cell.length_b   1.000
_cell.length_c   1.000
_cell.angle_alpha   90.00
_cell.angle_beta   90.00
_cell.angle_gamma   90.00
#
_symmetry.space_group_name_H-M   'P 1'
#
loop_
_entity.id
_entity.type
_entity.pdbx_description
1 polymer ?
#
loop_
_entity_poly.entity_id
_entity_poly.type
_entity_poly.pdbx_seq_one_letter_code
_entity_poly.pdbx_strand_id
1 'polypeptide(L)'
;MLVSMIVPEVPQNLFIHRNNQFVPIEQNYLTCRPMLNGAGHQCVFSVDEMIVTSNQTNVEIWGNLNGDNSTLQLLEQQDISMCETENEHAYCESNVEIKPAQIDQLKLMPIDELKDSVLQSAKNHGRKLDEAVTIGNTVEFILENKCPYEIWVGAMSRGYATTINPILAGQQLTVNVPNPIEAGRLWAMTDCGNPPSTNCNLAGAVPPVSLAEFTFTLTQQQEQQQQQQNLQYLDVSYVDGVNVPINFYIEKCHPGQVPESENIAFAESVDADALAQQVPPEMVVKDQFGKTKVQSICSAYQTDETCCRGQYATPETCGPKVWNASVIAGFNAMAEAFPNSYSYAYDDKKAIKICQGAKQFVVSFCKNHVVV
;
A
#
# COMPACT_ATOMS: atom_id res chain seq x y z
N MET A 1 -29.13 -15.96 -22.33
CA MET A 1 -29.01 -14.68 -21.60
C MET A 1 -27.87 -14.86 -20.62
N LEU A 2 -26.69 -14.32 -20.93
CA LEU A 2 -25.61 -14.18 -19.95
C LEU A 2 -26.04 -13.04 -19.03
N VAL A 3 -26.49 -13.37 -17.81
CA VAL A 3 -26.65 -12.37 -16.75
C VAL A 3 -25.23 -11.95 -16.41
N SER A 4 -24.86 -10.75 -16.84
CA SER A 4 -23.62 -10.10 -16.42
C SER A 4 -23.66 -10.05 -14.90
N MET A 5 -22.88 -10.91 -14.24
CA MET A 5 -22.61 -10.81 -12.80
C MET A 5 -21.68 -9.62 -12.62
N ILE A 6 -22.24 -8.41 -12.71
CA ILE A 6 -21.59 -7.23 -12.16
C ILE A 6 -21.62 -7.46 -10.66
N VAL A 7 -20.51 -7.96 -10.09
CA VAL A 7 -20.33 -7.98 -8.65
C VAL A 7 -20.27 -6.51 -8.24
N PRO A 8 -21.25 -5.99 -7.47
CA PRO A 8 -21.19 -4.61 -7.01
C PRO A 8 -19.91 -4.42 -6.20
N GLU A 9 -19.15 -3.37 -6.50
CA GLU A 9 -18.04 -2.94 -5.66
C GLU A 9 -18.57 -2.76 -4.24
N VAL A 10 -18.03 -3.54 -3.30
CA VAL A 10 -18.44 -3.43 -1.91
C VAL A 10 -17.90 -2.10 -1.38
N PRO A 11 -18.75 -1.23 -0.82
CA PRO A 11 -18.31 0.12 -0.48
C PRO A 11 -17.32 0.10 0.69
N GLN A 12 -16.34 1.02 0.65
CA GLN A 12 -15.25 1.21 1.65
C GLN A 12 -15.75 1.68 3.05
N ASN A 13 -17.00 1.37 3.41
CA ASN A 13 -17.73 1.93 4.56
C ASN A 13 -18.13 0.89 5.59
N LEU A 14 -17.51 -0.28 5.53
CA LEU A 14 -17.64 -1.28 6.57
C LEU A 14 -16.48 -1.11 7.55
N PHE A 15 -16.76 -1.29 8.83
CA PHE A 15 -15.80 -1.13 9.92
C PHE A 15 -15.84 -2.37 10.81
N ILE A 16 -14.67 -2.78 11.29
CA ILE A 16 -14.55 -3.75 12.38
C ILE A 16 -14.41 -2.97 13.68
N HIS A 17 -15.14 -3.38 14.71
CA HIS A 17 -14.83 -2.96 16.07
C HIS A 17 -13.96 -4.02 16.78
N ARG A 18 -12.69 -3.69 17.03
CA ARG A 18 -11.67 -4.53 17.69
C ARG A 18 -10.83 -3.71 18.67
N ASN A 19 -10.38 -4.29 19.76
CA ASN A 19 -9.63 -3.66 20.85
C ASN A 19 -10.20 -2.30 21.28
N ASN A 20 -11.52 -2.21 21.37
CA ASN A 20 -12.24 -0.96 21.68
C ASN A 20 -12.08 0.15 20.61
N GLN A 21 -11.68 -0.20 19.39
CA GLN A 21 -11.44 0.70 18.26
C GLN A 21 -12.25 0.28 17.03
N PHE A 22 -12.71 1.25 16.25
CA PHE A 22 -13.34 1.01 14.95
C PHE A 22 -12.30 1.20 13.84
N VAL A 23 -12.10 0.17 13.02
CA VAL A 23 -11.10 0.14 11.92
C VAL A 23 -11.83 -0.12 10.59
N PRO A 24 -11.56 0.64 9.51
CA PRO A 24 -12.13 0.35 8.21
C PRO A 24 -11.79 -1.08 7.73
N ILE A 25 -12.75 -1.75 7.13
CA ILE A 25 -12.55 -3.01 6.44
C ILE A 25 -11.98 -2.71 5.06
N GLU A 26 -10.73 -3.09 4.82
CA GLU A 26 -10.15 -3.00 3.48
C GLU A 26 -10.88 -3.99 2.56
N GLN A 27 -11.12 -3.59 1.30
CA GLN A 27 -11.84 -4.42 0.32
C GLN A 27 -11.20 -5.81 0.12
N ASN A 28 -9.91 -5.94 0.41
CA ASN A 28 -9.15 -7.17 0.25
C ASN A 28 -9.51 -8.27 1.27
N TYR A 29 -10.19 -7.91 2.36
CA TYR A 29 -10.68 -8.85 3.37
C TYR A 29 -12.15 -9.24 3.17
N LEU A 30 -12.78 -8.76 2.09
CA LEU A 30 -14.22 -8.88 1.89
C LEU A 30 -14.56 -9.42 0.51
N THR A 31 -15.10 -10.63 0.46
CA THR A 31 -15.56 -11.27 -0.78
C THR A 31 -17.08 -11.40 -0.76
N CYS A 32 -17.80 -10.71 -1.66
CA CYS A 32 -19.25 -10.84 -1.80
C CYS A 32 -19.65 -11.67 -3.02
N ARG A 33 -20.60 -12.59 -2.84
CA ARG A 33 -21.19 -13.42 -3.91
C ARG A 33 -22.72 -13.29 -3.92
N PRO A 34 -23.36 -13.16 -5.08
CA PRO A 34 -24.82 -13.13 -5.17
C PRO A 34 -25.41 -14.48 -4.72
N MET A 35 -26.46 -14.42 -3.89
CA MET A 35 -27.16 -15.60 -3.41
C MET A 35 -28.05 -16.18 -4.51
N LEU A 36 -28.09 -17.51 -4.62
CA LEU A 36 -28.82 -18.23 -5.69
C LEU A 36 -30.34 -17.97 -5.69
N ASN A 37 -30.91 -17.55 -4.56
CA ASN A 37 -32.33 -17.21 -4.41
C ASN A 37 -32.65 -15.75 -4.82
N GLY A 38 -31.66 -14.96 -5.25
CA GLY A 38 -31.82 -13.55 -5.60
C GLY A 38 -32.12 -12.63 -4.41
N ALA A 39 -31.98 -13.13 -3.17
CA ALA A 39 -32.33 -12.38 -1.97
C ALA A 39 -31.24 -11.42 -1.47
N GLY A 40 -30.04 -11.44 -2.07
CA GLY A 40 -28.91 -10.65 -1.58
C GLY A 40 -27.54 -11.11 -2.07
N HIS A 41 -26.53 -10.56 -1.42
CA HIS A 41 -25.15 -11.02 -1.53
C HIS A 41 -24.72 -11.60 -0.19
N GLN A 42 -24.08 -12.76 -0.24
CA GLN A 42 -23.35 -13.32 0.88
C GLN A 42 -21.92 -12.79 0.80
N CYS A 43 -21.54 -11.98 1.77
CA CYS A 43 -20.22 -11.43 1.93
C CYS A 43 -19.47 -12.22 2.99
N VAL A 44 -18.36 -12.84 2.59
CA VAL A 44 -17.43 -13.45 3.51
C VAL A 44 -16.38 -12.41 3.85
N PHE A 45 -16.27 -12.13 5.14
CA PHE A 45 -15.23 -11.29 5.69
C PHE A 45 -14.19 -12.20 6.33
N SER A 46 -12.98 -12.21 5.77
CA SER A 46 -11.84 -12.97 6.31
C SER A 46 -10.87 -11.95 6.87
N VAL A 47 -10.77 -11.88 8.20
CA VAL A 47 -9.72 -11.05 8.82
C VAL A 47 -8.51 -11.92 9.01
N ASP A 48 -7.59 -11.85 8.07
CA ASP A 48 -6.29 -12.44 8.27
C ASP A 48 -5.52 -11.53 9.23
N GLU A 49 -5.01 -12.11 10.31
CA GLU A 49 -4.18 -11.43 11.33
C GLU A 49 -4.89 -10.31 12.13
N MET A 50 -5.98 -10.63 12.83
CA MET A 50 -6.53 -9.71 13.84
C MET A 50 -5.84 -9.90 15.19
N ILE A 51 -4.99 -8.97 15.62
CA ILE A 51 -4.54 -8.96 17.03
C ILE A 51 -5.72 -8.57 17.91
N VAL A 52 -6.19 -9.48 18.77
CA VAL A 52 -7.27 -9.20 19.71
C VAL A 52 -6.80 -9.33 21.14
N THR A 53 -7.06 -8.29 21.93
CA THR A 53 -6.77 -8.25 23.37
C THR A 53 -7.61 -9.29 24.12
N SER A 54 -7.07 -9.81 25.21
CA SER A 54 -7.70 -10.86 26.04
C SER A 54 -9.08 -10.49 26.61
N ASN A 55 -9.50 -9.23 26.51
CA ASN A 55 -10.71 -8.71 27.14
C ASN A 55 -11.89 -8.56 26.17
N GLN A 56 -11.69 -8.82 24.86
CA GLN A 56 -12.79 -8.83 23.89
C GLN A 56 -13.39 -10.22 23.74
N THR A 57 -14.73 -10.28 23.71
CA THR A 57 -15.49 -11.52 23.49
C THR A 57 -16.04 -11.64 22.08
N ASN A 58 -16.17 -10.53 21.34
CA ASN A 58 -16.77 -10.52 20.01
C ASN A 58 -15.99 -9.60 19.07
N VAL A 59 -15.97 -9.99 17.78
CA VAL A 59 -15.67 -9.14 16.64
C VAL A 59 -16.99 -8.64 16.07
N GLU A 60 -17.10 -7.33 15.83
CA GLU A 60 -18.34 -6.72 15.35
C GLU A 60 -18.11 -5.99 14.04
N ILE A 61 -19.03 -6.15 13.09
CA ILE A 61 -19.00 -5.51 11.77
C ILE A 61 -20.08 -4.44 11.72
N TRP A 62 -19.69 -3.24 11.35
CA TRP A 62 -20.52 -2.06 11.36
C TRP A 62 -20.53 -1.38 9.98
N GLY A 63 -21.62 -0.70 9.62
CA GLY A 63 -21.68 0.07 8.38
C GLY A 63 -22.69 1.22 8.44
N ASN A 64 -22.55 2.19 7.53
CA ASN A 64 -23.46 3.32 7.39
C ASN A 64 -24.58 3.01 6.38
N LEU A 65 -25.75 2.62 6.87
CA LEU A 65 -26.90 2.22 6.04
C LEU A 65 -27.93 3.32 5.77
N ASN A 66 -27.92 4.45 6.49
CA ASN A 66 -29.07 5.38 6.43
C ASN A 66 -28.82 6.63 5.57
N GLY A 67 -27.61 6.80 5.03
CA GLY A 67 -27.25 7.97 4.23
C GLY A 67 -27.26 9.31 4.97
N ASP A 68 -27.48 9.29 6.29
CA ASP A 68 -26.94 10.32 7.15
C ASP A 68 -25.46 10.01 7.39
N ASN A 69 -24.59 11.00 7.35
CA ASN A 69 -23.18 10.80 7.65
C ASN A 69 -22.92 10.74 9.17
N SER A 70 -23.88 10.22 9.95
CA SER A 70 -23.90 10.40 11.40
C SER A 70 -24.10 9.11 12.21
N THR A 71 -24.45 7.98 11.58
CA THR A 71 -24.77 6.74 12.31
C THR A 71 -24.16 5.48 11.70
N LEU A 72 -23.36 4.76 12.52
CA LEU A 72 -22.96 3.38 12.24
C LEU A 72 -23.97 2.40 12.83
N GLN A 73 -24.37 1.41 12.05
CA GLN A 73 -25.24 0.31 12.47
C GLN A 73 -24.45 -0.98 12.57
N LEU A 74 -24.70 -1.75 13.62
CA LEU A 74 -24.18 -3.11 13.76
C LEU A 74 -24.85 -3.98 12.69
N LEU A 75 -24.03 -4.53 11.81
CA LEU A 75 -24.48 -5.42 10.74
C LEU A 75 -24.37 -6.88 11.17
N GLU A 76 -23.28 -7.24 11.84
CA GLU A 76 -23.00 -8.60 12.29
C GLU A 76 -22.08 -8.60 13.52
N GLN A 77 -22.15 -9.66 14.34
CA GLN A 77 -21.20 -9.91 15.42
C GLN A 77 -20.86 -11.39 15.51
N GLN A 78 -19.58 -11.71 15.75
CA GLN A 78 -19.09 -13.06 15.91
C GLN A 78 -18.32 -13.19 17.22
N ASP A 79 -18.62 -14.23 17.98
CA ASP A 79 -17.86 -14.58 19.18
C ASP A 79 -16.45 -15.01 18.78
N ILE A 80 -15.44 -14.43 19.44
CA ILE A 80 -14.04 -14.68 19.11
C ILE A 80 -13.60 -16.12 19.39
N SER A 81 -14.30 -16.83 20.27
CA SER A 81 -14.06 -18.26 20.51
C SER A 81 -14.34 -19.13 19.28
N MET A 82 -15.06 -18.59 18.30
CA MET A 82 -15.31 -19.23 17.01
C MET A 82 -14.21 -18.94 15.97
N CYS A 83 -13.17 -18.19 16.35
CA CYS A 83 -12.04 -17.84 15.50
C CYS A 83 -10.83 -18.74 15.80
N GLU A 84 -10.01 -19.02 14.78
CA GLU A 84 -8.73 -19.69 14.99
C GLU A 84 -7.74 -18.69 15.60
N THR A 85 -6.92 -19.11 16.57
CA THR A 85 -5.96 -18.20 17.23
C THR A 85 -4.55 -18.75 17.19
N GLU A 86 -3.60 -17.94 16.71
CA GLU A 86 -2.17 -18.28 16.63
C GLU A 86 -1.32 -17.03 16.89
N ASN A 87 -0.31 -17.12 17.77
CA ASN A 87 0.65 -16.04 18.05
C ASN A 87 0.00 -14.66 18.30
N GLU A 88 -1.02 -14.58 19.18
CA GLU A 88 -1.78 -13.35 19.49
C GLU A 88 -2.68 -12.81 18.36
N HIS A 89 -2.80 -13.54 17.25
CA HIS A 89 -3.71 -13.23 16.15
C HIS A 89 -4.93 -14.13 16.19
N ALA A 90 -6.09 -13.58 15.86
CA ALA A 90 -7.34 -14.28 15.63
C ALA A 90 -7.70 -14.21 14.13
N TYR A 91 -8.12 -15.34 13.59
CA TYR A 91 -8.57 -15.54 12.22
C TYR A 91 -10.05 -15.88 12.26
N CYS A 92 -10.88 -14.90 11.90
CA CYS A 92 -12.32 -15.03 11.95
C CYS A 92 -12.87 -15.04 10.51
N GLU A 93 -13.53 -16.12 10.13
CA GLU A 93 -14.36 -16.15 8.92
C GLU A 93 -15.80 -15.80 9.31
N SER A 94 -16.21 -14.57 9.00
CA SER A 94 -17.57 -14.07 9.27
C SER A 94 -18.41 -14.06 8.00
N ASN A 95 -19.62 -14.59 8.08
CA ASN A 95 -20.60 -14.51 6.99
C ASN A 95 -21.53 -13.32 7.23
N VAL A 96 -21.38 -12.26 6.46
CA VAL A 96 -22.29 -11.11 6.47
C VAL A 96 -23.25 -11.21 5.29
N GLU A 97 -24.54 -11.28 5.57
CA GLU A 97 -25.55 -11.19 4.51
C GLU A 97 -25.93 -9.72 4.28
N ILE A 98 -25.56 -9.17 3.12
CA ILE A 98 -25.96 -7.80 2.72
C ILE A 98 -27.09 -7.91 1.72
N LYS A 99 -28.28 -7.43 2.10
CA LYS A 99 -29.45 -7.42 1.22
C LYS A 99 -29.26 -6.40 0.11
N PRO A 100 -29.85 -6.59 -1.09
CA PRO A 100 -29.66 -5.68 -2.22
C PRO A 100 -30.08 -4.24 -1.87
N ALA A 101 -31.17 -4.09 -1.10
CA ALA A 101 -31.64 -2.79 -0.65
C ALA A 101 -30.67 -2.06 0.30
N GLN A 102 -29.76 -2.78 0.98
CA GLN A 102 -28.74 -2.19 1.86
C GLN A 102 -27.53 -1.70 1.07
N ILE A 103 -27.19 -2.36 -0.06
CA ILE A 103 -26.05 -1.99 -0.91
C ILE A 103 -26.21 -0.57 -1.46
N ASP A 104 -27.39 -0.24 -1.99
CA ASP A 104 -27.68 1.09 -2.56
C ASP A 104 -27.73 2.20 -1.49
N GLN A 105 -27.86 1.81 -0.22
CA GLN A 105 -27.95 2.74 0.91
C GLN A 105 -26.61 2.93 1.63
N LEU A 106 -25.61 2.08 1.38
CA LEU A 106 -24.26 2.24 1.91
C LEU A 106 -23.61 3.49 1.30
N LYS A 107 -23.34 4.49 2.14
CA LYS A 107 -22.79 5.79 1.73
C LYS A 107 -21.40 6.02 2.32
N LEU A 108 -20.50 6.62 1.52
CA LEU A 108 -19.18 7.07 1.97
C LEU A 108 -19.34 8.05 3.12
N MET A 109 -18.77 7.72 4.28
CA MET A 109 -18.70 8.65 5.41
C MET A 109 -17.34 9.34 5.38
N PRO A 110 -17.31 10.68 5.22
CA PRO A 110 -16.07 11.45 5.38
C PRO A 110 -15.41 11.12 6.71
N ILE A 111 -14.08 11.00 6.71
CA ILE A 111 -13.28 10.66 7.91
C ILE A 111 -13.58 11.61 9.08
N ASP A 112 -13.82 12.90 8.78
CA ASP A 112 -14.13 13.92 9.79
C ASP A 112 -15.47 13.68 10.50
N GLU A 113 -16.44 13.02 9.83
CA GLU A 113 -17.78 12.74 10.37
C GLU A 113 -17.86 11.35 11.03
N LEU A 114 -16.91 10.46 10.72
CA LEU A 114 -16.80 9.12 11.30
C LEU A 114 -16.58 9.15 12.80
N LYS A 115 -15.79 10.11 13.30
CA LYS A 115 -15.46 10.19 14.73
C LYS A 115 -16.69 10.41 15.60
N ASP A 116 -17.53 11.35 15.20
CA ASP A 116 -18.76 11.71 15.92
C ASP A 116 -19.80 10.58 15.80
N SER A 117 -19.87 9.94 14.62
CA SER A 117 -20.76 8.80 14.35
C SER A 117 -20.42 7.57 15.19
N VAL A 118 -19.13 7.22 15.28
CA VAL A 118 -18.64 6.13 16.14
C VAL A 118 -18.93 6.43 17.60
N LEU A 119 -18.65 7.66 18.06
CA LEU A 119 -18.88 8.08 19.44
C LEU A 119 -20.36 8.05 19.80
N GLN A 120 -21.24 8.48 18.89
CA GLN A 120 -22.69 8.44 19.08
C GLN A 120 -23.22 7.00 19.07
N SER A 121 -22.75 6.15 18.16
CA SER A 121 -23.19 4.76 18.08
C SER A 121 -22.74 3.95 19.30
N ALA A 122 -21.50 4.12 19.76
CA ALA A 122 -21.00 3.47 20.99
C ALA A 122 -21.83 3.85 22.22
N LYS A 123 -22.19 5.14 22.36
CA LYS A 123 -23.10 5.62 23.42
C LYS A 123 -24.48 4.97 23.33
N ASN A 124 -25.07 4.94 22.13
CA ASN A 124 -26.40 4.35 21.90
C ASN A 124 -26.45 2.85 22.24
N HIS A 125 -25.33 2.14 22.13
CA HIS A 125 -25.22 0.69 22.39
C HIS A 125 -24.58 0.37 23.76
N GLY A 126 -24.44 1.35 24.65
CA GLY A 126 -23.94 1.14 26.01
C GLY A 126 -22.48 0.69 26.08
N ARG A 127 -21.67 0.95 25.05
CA ARG A 127 -20.26 0.57 25.00
C ARG A 127 -19.41 1.63 25.70
N LYS A 128 -18.53 1.20 26.60
CA LYS A 128 -17.52 2.06 27.22
C LYS A 128 -16.33 2.18 26.26
N LEU A 129 -16.23 3.32 25.58
CA LEU A 129 -14.99 3.70 24.91
C LEU A 129 -14.01 4.20 25.97
N ASP A 130 -13.23 3.27 26.51
CA ASP A 130 -12.09 3.57 27.36
C ASP A 130 -10.99 4.08 26.41
N GLU A 131 -10.92 5.40 26.27
CA GLU A 131 -9.89 6.16 25.54
C GLU A 131 -9.81 5.96 24.01
N ALA A 132 -10.17 7.03 23.29
CA ALA A 132 -9.98 7.28 21.86
C ALA A 132 -10.69 6.33 20.87
N VAL A 133 -11.62 6.90 20.08
CA VAL A 133 -11.75 6.46 18.69
C VAL A 133 -10.41 6.74 18.03
N THR A 134 -9.51 5.76 18.00
CA THR A 134 -8.38 5.78 17.07
C THR A 134 -8.96 5.40 15.72
N ILE A 135 -9.59 6.37 15.04
CA ILE A 135 -9.57 6.34 13.58
C ILE A 135 -8.08 6.24 13.27
N GLY A 136 -7.63 5.14 12.68
CA GLY A 136 -6.20 4.95 12.40
C GLY A 136 -5.66 6.26 11.84
N ASN A 137 -4.65 6.84 12.51
CA ASN A 137 -4.12 8.11 12.06
C ASN A 137 -3.74 7.91 10.60
N THR A 138 -4.23 8.72 9.68
CA THR A 138 -3.74 8.65 8.30
C THR A 138 -2.64 9.68 8.10
N VAL A 139 -1.81 9.42 7.10
CA VAL A 139 -0.94 10.43 6.51
C VAL A 139 -1.32 10.61 5.05
N GLU A 140 -1.12 11.81 4.54
CA GLU A 140 -1.46 12.14 3.16
C GLU A 140 -0.31 11.73 2.24
N PHE A 141 -0.64 11.04 1.16
CA PHE A 141 0.25 10.82 0.02
C PHE A 141 -0.27 11.63 -1.16
N ILE A 142 0.53 12.58 -1.63
CA ILE A 142 0.30 13.27 -2.89
C ILE A 142 1.01 12.46 -3.96
N LEU A 143 0.23 11.90 -4.87
CA LEU A 143 0.74 11.14 -6.02
C LEU A 143 0.73 12.06 -7.22
N GLU A 144 1.89 12.33 -7.80
CA GLU A 144 2.02 13.20 -8.96
C GLU A 144 2.38 12.41 -10.21
N ASN A 145 1.67 12.66 -11.31
CA ASN A 145 2.08 12.16 -12.61
C ASN A 145 2.77 13.27 -13.39
N LYS A 146 4.11 13.25 -13.45
CA LYS A 146 4.89 14.14 -14.33
C LYS A 146 5.24 13.48 -15.66
N CYS A 147 4.77 12.27 -15.91
CA CYS A 147 4.96 11.59 -17.18
C CYS A 147 4.12 12.27 -18.28
N PRO A 148 4.53 12.18 -19.55
CA PRO A 148 3.75 12.71 -20.69
C PRO A 148 2.55 11.83 -21.08
N TYR A 149 2.16 10.87 -20.25
CA TYR A 149 1.11 9.89 -20.48
C TYR A 149 0.34 9.57 -19.19
N GLU A 150 -0.86 9.00 -19.30
CA GLU A 150 -1.65 8.52 -18.16
C GLU A 150 -0.93 7.38 -17.42
N ILE A 151 -1.01 7.39 -16.09
CA ILE A 151 -0.58 6.29 -15.23
C ILE A 151 -1.73 5.83 -14.35
N TRP A 152 -1.74 4.55 -14.03
CA TRP A 152 -2.51 3.98 -12.94
C TRP A 152 -1.56 3.66 -11.79
N VAL A 153 -1.98 3.80 -10.53
CA VAL A 153 -1.10 3.49 -9.41
C VAL A 153 -1.58 2.23 -8.73
N GLY A 154 -0.71 1.22 -8.64
CA GLY A 154 -0.92 0.06 -7.81
C GLY A 154 -0.42 0.35 -6.40
N ALA A 155 -1.14 -0.15 -5.40
CA ALA A 155 -0.77 -0.07 -4.00
C ALA A 155 -0.82 -1.47 -3.38
N MET A 156 0.10 -1.78 -2.47
CA MET A 156 0.09 -3.03 -1.72
C MET A 156 0.49 -2.82 -0.26
N SER A 157 -0.07 -3.61 0.64
CA SER A 157 0.36 -3.76 2.04
C SER A 157 0.22 -5.22 2.43
N ARG A 158 1.26 -5.83 3.03
CA ARG A 158 1.26 -7.24 3.50
C ARG A 158 0.64 -8.26 2.51
N GLY A 159 0.91 -8.09 1.21
CA GLY A 159 0.42 -8.98 0.14
C GLY A 159 -0.98 -8.65 -0.40
N TYR A 160 -1.68 -7.69 0.19
CA TYR A 160 -2.97 -7.21 -0.29
C TYR A 160 -2.78 -6.03 -1.24
N ALA A 161 -3.23 -6.17 -2.49
CA ALA A 161 -3.03 -5.17 -3.54
C ALA A 161 -4.35 -4.50 -3.96
N THR A 162 -4.30 -3.20 -4.27
CA THR A 162 -5.42 -2.42 -4.82
C THR A 162 -4.95 -1.42 -5.87
N THR A 163 -5.88 -0.94 -6.70
CA THR A 163 -5.62 0.08 -7.73
C THR A 163 -6.16 1.42 -7.27
N ILE A 164 -5.37 2.46 -7.44
CA ILE A 164 -5.77 3.85 -7.28
C ILE A 164 -6.19 4.39 -8.65
N ASN A 165 -7.17 5.31 -8.65
CA ASN A 165 -7.67 5.99 -9.86
C ASN A 165 -6.54 6.49 -10.78
N PRO A 166 -6.76 6.50 -12.11
CA PRO A 166 -5.77 6.99 -13.04
C PRO A 166 -5.44 8.45 -12.78
N ILE A 167 -4.17 8.79 -12.95
CA ILE A 167 -3.67 10.16 -12.87
C ILE A 167 -3.24 10.55 -14.28
N LEU A 168 -3.93 11.53 -14.86
CA LEU A 168 -3.59 12.04 -16.20
C LEU A 168 -2.24 12.77 -16.18
N ALA A 169 -1.61 12.90 -17.35
CA ALA A 169 -0.35 13.61 -17.50
C ALA A 169 -0.41 15.03 -16.88
N GLY A 170 0.55 15.34 -16.01
CA GLY A 170 0.66 16.62 -15.31
C GLY A 170 -0.29 16.80 -14.12
N GLN A 171 -1.16 15.83 -13.82
CA GLN A 171 -2.09 15.90 -12.69
C GLN A 171 -1.51 15.24 -11.43
N GLN A 172 -2.23 15.42 -10.32
CA GLN A 172 -1.93 14.78 -9.04
C GLN A 172 -3.21 14.28 -8.40
N LEU A 173 -3.06 13.32 -7.48
CA LEU A 173 -4.13 12.76 -6.67
C LEU A 173 -3.64 12.61 -5.23
N THR A 174 -4.45 13.03 -4.26
CA THR A 174 -4.14 12.81 -2.84
C THR A 174 -4.87 11.57 -2.34
N VAL A 175 -4.15 10.69 -1.65
CA VAL A 175 -4.70 9.51 -0.99
C VAL A 175 -4.31 9.49 0.49
N ASN A 176 -5.18 8.91 1.32
CA ASN A 176 -4.91 8.73 2.74
C ASN A 176 -4.36 7.33 2.98
N VAL A 177 -3.19 7.26 3.63
CA VAL A 177 -2.51 6.00 3.96
C VAL A 177 -2.58 5.78 5.47
N PRO A 178 -2.97 4.58 5.94
CA PRO A 178 -2.95 4.25 7.37
C PRO A 178 -1.58 4.48 8.04
N ASN A 179 -1.59 4.90 9.29
CA ASN A 179 -0.44 4.95 10.19
C ASN A 179 -0.87 4.39 11.57
N PRO A 180 -0.35 3.22 11.97
CA PRO A 180 0.76 2.50 11.36
C PRO A 180 0.38 1.76 10.06
N ILE A 181 1.41 1.39 9.27
CA ILE A 181 1.29 0.52 8.09
C ILE A 181 2.60 -0.25 7.93
N GLU A 182 2.53 -1.48 7.41
CA GLU A 182 3.69 -2.34 7.24
C GLU A 182 3.79 -2.87 5.82
N ALA A 183 5.01 -2.95 5.29
CA ALA A 183 5.26 -3.43 3.92
C ALA A 183 4.40 -2.71 2.87
N GLY A 184 4.21 -1.40 3.05
CA GLY A 184 3.50 -0.55 2.11
C GLY A 184 4.30 -0.36 0.83
N ARG A 185 3.66 -0.48 -0.33
CA ARG A 185 4.28 -0.33 -1.65
C ARG A 185 3.38 0.45 -2.59
N LEU A 186 3.98 1.31 -3.40
CA LEU A 186 3.32 2.00 -4.51
C LEU A 186 4.14 1.83 -5.80
N TRP A 187 3.45 1.64 -6.93
CA TRP A 187 4.08 1.58 -8.25
C TRP A 187 3.17 2.16 -9.33
N ALA A 188 3.76 2.69 -10.40
CA ALA A 188 3.01 3.10 -11.57
C ALA A 188 2.84 1.93 -12.54
N MET A 189 1.62 1.76 -13.04
CA MET A 189 1.26 0.92 -14.16
C MET A 189 0.97 1.82 -15.36
N THR A 190 1.44 1.41 -16.53
CA THR A 190 1.27 2.18 -17.78
C THR A 190 0.50 1.34 -18.79
N ASP A 191 -0.08 2.02 -19.76
CA ASP A 191 -0.71 1.38 -20.93
C ASP A 191 -1.88 0.45 -20.57
N CYS A 192 -2.63 0.84 -19.53
CA CYS A 192 -3.82 0.14 -19.07
C CYS A 192 -4.94 0.18 -20.11
N GLY A 193 -5.06 1.25 -20.90
CA GLY A 193 -6.20 1.46 -21.79
C GLY A 193 -7.49 1.80 -21.04
N ASN A 194 -8.56 2.08 -21.78
CA ASN A 194 -9.89 2.34 -21.24
C ASN A 194 -10.95 1.52 -22.01
N PRO A 195 -11.58 0.48 -21.42
CA PRO A 195 -11.45 0.05 -20.02
C PRO A 195 -10.08 -0.57 -19.71
N PRO A 196 -9.68 -0.67 -18.42
CA PRO A 196 -8.40 -1.26 -18.04
C PRO A 196 -8.24 -2.68 -18.61
N SER A 197 -7.24 -2.85 -19.45
CA SER A 197 -6.81 -4.13 -20.00
C SER A 197 -6.08 -4.96 -18.95
N THR A 198 -5.86 -6.23 -19.25
CA THR A 198 -5.07 -7.17 -18.42
C THR A 198 -3.63 -6.72 -18.17
N ASN A 199 -3.15 -5.65 -18.81
CA ASN A 199 -1.82 -5.08 -18.61
C ASN A 199 -1.67 -4.35 -17.27
N CYS A 200 -2.79 -3.94 -16.67
CA CYS A 200 -2.83 -3.34 -15.35
C CYS A 200 -3.57 -4.26 -14.38
N ASN A 201 -3.23 -5.54 -14.45
CA ASN A 201 -3.68 -6.51 -13.48
C ASN A 201 -2.90 -6.29 -12.17
N LEU A 202 -3.63 -6.28 -11.05
CA LEU A 202 -3.11 -6.04 -9.71
C LEU A 202 -2.16 -7.10 -9.16
N ALA A 203 -1.86 -8.15 -9.93
CA ALA A 203 -1.05 -9.27 -9.50
C ALA A 203 0.43 -8.88 -9.31
N GLY A 204 0.71 -8.17 -8.23
CA GLY A 204 2.01 -8.19 -7.54
C GLY A 204 3.14 -7.36 -8.14
N ALA A 205 2.84 -6.27 -8.85
CA ALA A 205 3.86 -5.41 -9.46
C ALA A 205 4.85 -6.22 -10.34
N VAL A 206 4.34 -6.78 -11.45
CA VAL A 206 5.15 -7.64 -12.33
C VAL A 206 6.40 -6.90 -12.84
N PRO A 207 7.63 -7.41 -12.58
CA PRO A 207 8.86 -6.82 -13.08
C PRO A 207 8.92 -6.72 -14.62
N PRO A 208 9.58 -5.70 -15.20
CA PRO A 208 10.29 -4.63 -14.51
C PRO A 208 9.36 -3.58 -13.90
N VAL A 209 9.56 -3.23 -12.64
CA VAL A 209 8.74 -2.25 -11.91
C VAL A 209 9.57 -1.49 -10.88
N SER A 210 9.35 -0.18 -10.80
CA SER A 210 9.89 0.68 -9.74
C SER A 210 8.93 0.75 -8.57
N LEU A 211 9.45 0.63 -7.34
CA LEU A 211 8.66 0.62 -6.12
C LEU A 211 9.02 1.81 -5.21
N ALA A 212 8.00 2.49 -4.67
CA ALA A 212 8.15 3.26 -3.44
C ALA A 212 7.70 2.39 -2.29
N GLU A 213 8.59 2.10 -1.33
CA GLU A 213 8.31 1.25 -0.19
C GLU A 213 8.30 2.06 1.11
N PHE A 214 7.42 1.70 2.03
CA PHE A 214 7.30 2.40 3.31
C PHE A 214 6.72 1.53 4.43
N THR A 215 7.16 1.81 5.65
CA THR A 215 6.64 1.20 6.89
C THR A 215 6.55 2.27 7.96
N PHE A 216 5.36 2.45 8.54
CA PHE A 216 5.09 3.42 9.61
C PHE A 216 4.77 2.68 10.90
N THR A 217 5.47 3.05 11.96
CA THR A 217 5.28 2.48 13.29
C THR A 217 4.68 3.51 14.23
N LEU A 218 3.94 3.04 15.24
CA LEU A 218 3.57 3.84 16.41
C LEU A 218 4.03 3.08 17.64
N THR A 219 5.07 3.53 18.35
CA THR A 219 5.37 2.93 19.66
C THR A 219 4.37 3.45 20.69
N GLN A 220 3.59 2.56 21.31
CA GLN A 220 2.87 2.89 22.53
C GLN A 220 3.87 2.98 23.69
N GLN A 221 3.79 4.05 24.48
CA GLN A 221 4.50 4.12 25.75
C GLN A 221 3.80 3.17 26.72
N GLN A 222 4.36 2.00 26.99
CA GLN A 222 4.05 1.32 28.24
C GLN A 222 4.95 1.91 29.33
N GLU A 223 4.29 2.59 30.26
CA GLU A 223 4.71 2.91 31.63
C GLU A 223 6.21 3.15 31.86
N GLN A 224 6.55 4.42 32.10
CA GLN A 224 7.85 4.99 32.50
C GLN A 224 8.61 5.73 31.37
N GLN A 225 8.11 6.93 31.06
CA GLN A 225 8.90 8.09 30.58
C GLN A 225 9.77 7.94 29.31
N GLN A 226 9.34 7.22 28.27
CA GLN A 226 10.02 7.27 26.95
C GLN A 226 9.06 7.68 25.83
N GLN A 227 9.36 8.80 25.15
CA GLN A 227 8.55 9.49 24.12
C GLN A 227 8.06 8.57 22.99
N GLN A 228 6.78 8.73 22.62
CA GLN A 228 6.12 8.10 21.47
C GLN A 228 6.94 8.33 20.19
N GLN A 229 7.52 7.28 19.60
CA GLN A 229 8.21 7.35 18.32
C GLN A 229 7.29 6.87 17.19
N ASN A 230 6.80 7.82 16.39
CA ASN A 230 6.12 7.56 15.12
C ASN A 230 7.19 7.52 14.03
N LEU A 231 7.88 6.38 13.89
CA LEU A 231 8.97 6.22 12.92
C LEU A 231 8.41 5.77 11.57
N GLN A 232 8.96 6.33 10.51
CA GLN A 232 8.50 6.15 9.16
C GLN A 232 9.72 5.80 8.31
N TYR A 233 9.85 4.52 7.98
CA TYR A 233 10.92 3.96 7.17
C TYR A 233 10.48 3.98 5.71
N LEU A 234 11.35 4.48 4.83
CA LEU A 234 11.02 4.76 3.45
C LEU A 234 12.20 4.38 2.56
N ASP A 235 11.92 3.86 1.39
CA ASP A 235 12.89 3.66 0.33
C ASP A 235 12.24 3.73 -1.06
N VAL A 236 13.09 3.92 -2.06
CA VAL A 236 12.77 3.65 -3.46
C VAL A 236 13.61 2.46 -3.89
N SER A 237 12.95 1.49 -4.52
CA SER A 237 13.54 0.21 -4.85
C SER A 237 13.42 -0.08 -6.34
N TYR A 238 14.57 -0.38 -6.95
CA TYR A 238 14.73 -0.84 -8.32
C TYR A 238 15.24 -2.28 -8.37
N VAL A 239 15.13 -3.02 -7.26
CA VAL A 239 15.43 -4.46 -7.17
C VAL A 239 14.61 -5.27 -8.19
N ASP A 240 13.40 -4.80 -8.47
CA ASP A 240 12.49 -5.36 -9.46
C ASP A 240 12.56 -4.63 -10.82
N GLY A 241 13.55 -3.77 -11.03
CA GLY A 241 13.78 -3.06 -12.30
C GLY A 241 13.11 -1.69 -12.38
N VAL A 242 13.00 -1.19 -13.61
CA VAL A 242 12.57 0.19 -13.91
C VAL A 242 11.56 0.19 -15.05
N ASN A 243 10.34 0.64 -14.76
CA ASN A 243 9.34 0.98 -15.76
C ASN A 243 9.04 2.48 -15.79
N VAL A 244 8.91 3.10 -14.62
CA VAL A 244 8.64 4.52 -14.42
C VAL A 244 9.48 4.99 -13.22
N PRO A 245 10.44 5.91 -13.41
CA PRO A 245 11.23 6.43 -12.30
C PRO A 245 10.34 7.08 -11.23
N ILE A 246 10.72 6.91 -9.98
CA ILE A 246 10.02 7.45 -8.81
C ILE A 246 10.91 8.47 -8.11
N ASN A 247 10.36 9.63 -7.82
CA ASN A 247 10.91 10.58 -6.86
C ASN A 247 10.02 10.61 -5.62
N PHE A 248 10.57 10.24 -4.47
CA PHE A 248 9.85 10.21 -3.20
C PHE A 248 10.42 11.29 -2.29
N TYR A 249 9.59 12.25 -1.86
CA TYR A 249 10.05 13.35 -1.01
C TYR A 249 9.11 13.68 0.16
N ILE A 250 9.71 14.27 1.20
CA ILE A 250 9.07 14.66 2.46
C ILE A 250 9.63 16.02 2.88
N GLU A 251 8.76 17.03 2.99
CA GLU A 251 9.16 18.40 3.33
C GLU A 251 9.22 18.70 4.84
N LYS A 252 8.62 17.85 5.68
CA LYS A 252 8.47 18.12 7.12
C LYS A 252 8.77 16.89 7.95
N CYS A 253 9.98 16.39 7.80
CA CYS A 253 10.46 15.30 8.61
C CYS A 253 10.91 15.77 10.00
N HIS A 254 10.45 15.15 11.09
CA HIS A 254 10.65 15.64 12.47
C HIS A 254 9.96 17.01 12.74
N PRO A 255 8.62 17.09 12.65
CA PRO A 255 7.93 18.34 12.93
C PRO A 255 8.19 18.79 14.38
N GLY A 256 8.81 19.97 14.54
CA GLY A 256 9.03 20.60 15.86
C GLY A 256 10.43 20.45 16.47
N GLN A 257 11.41 19.87 15.77
CA GLN A 257 12.83 19.85 16.18
C GLN A 257 13.69 20.67 15.20
N VAL A 258 14.74 21.35 15.70
CA VAL A 258 15.61 22.31 14.97
C VAL A 258 17.08 21.95 15.27
N PRO A 259 18.03 22.08 14.32
CA PRO A 259 17.96 22.90 13.10
C PRO A 259 17.43 22.14 11.88
N GLU A 260 16.33 22.67 11.33
CA GLU A 260 15.59 22.22 10.14
C GLU A 260 15.14 20.75 10.18
N SER A 261 13.84 20.54 10.07
CA SER A 261 13.27 19.28 9.61
C SER A 261 13.97 18.86 8.32
N GLU A 262 14.91 17.91 8.37
CA GLU A 262 15.68 17.51 7.19
C GLU A 262 14.70 16.99 6.14
N ASN A 263 14.64 17.65 4.98
CA ASN A 263 13.86 17.15 3.87
C ASN A 263 14.46 15.80 3.43
N ILE A 264 13.64 14.77 3.35
CA ILE A 264 14.04 13.50 2.73
C ILE A 264 13.64 13.57 1.26
N ALA A 265 14.57 13.25 0.37
CA ALA A 265 14.28 13.15 -1.05
C ALA A 265 15.08 12.01 -1.69
N PHE A 266 14.36 11.16 -2.41
CA PHE A 266 14.88 10.16 -3.34
C PHE A 266 14.86 10.77 -4.74
N ALA A 267 15.76 11.71 -5.00
CA ALA A 267 15.77 12.48 -6.25
C ALA A 267 16.39 11.67 -7.40
N GLU A 268 15.55 10.89 -8.08
CA GLU A 268 15.98 10.07 -9.22
C GLU A 268 15.72 10.79 -10.55
N SER A 269 16.72 10.77 -11.44
CA SER A 269 16.77 11.69 -12.59
C SER A 269 16.89 11.03 -13.96
N VAL A 270 17.02 9.71 -14.01
CA VAL A 270 17.27 8.97 -15.24
C VAL A 270 15.99 8.25 -15.67
N ASP A 271 15.49 8.57 -16.86
CA ASP A 271 14.40 7.81 -17.48
C ASP A 271 14.89 6.46 -18.06
N ALA A 272 13.95 5.56 -18.32
CA ALA A 272 14.27 4.21 -18.80
C ALA A 272 14.97 4.19 -20.18
N ASP A 273 14.72 5.18 -21.05
CA ASP A 273 15.34 5.26 -22.38
C ASP A 273 16.82 5.67 -22.28
N ALA A 274 17.15 6.61 -21.39
CA ALA A 274 18.52 7.00 -21.10
C ALA A 274 19.29 5.90 -20.37
N LEU A 275 18.63 5.21 -19.42
CA LEU A 275 19.23 4.09 -18.69
C LEU A 275 19.51 2.88 -19.61
N ALA A 276 18.62 2.60 -20.56
CA ALA A 276 18.78 1.51 -21.52
C ALA A 276 20.05 1.60 -22.37
N GLN A 277 20.65 2.80 -22.49
CA GLN A 277 21.92 3.01 -23.20
C GLN A 277 23.15 2.68 -22.35
N GLN A 278 22.97 2.55 -21.04
CA GLN A 278 24.05 2.37 -20.06
C GLN A 278 24.11 0.94 -19.51
N VAL A 279 22.97 0.25 -19.47
CA VAL A 279 22.87 -1.15 -19.03
C VAL A 279 23.22 -2.14 -20.16
N PRO A 280 23.64 -3.37 -19.82
CA PRO A 280 23.76 -4.45 -20.80
C PRO A 280 22.47 -4.70 -21.60
N PRO A 281 22.55 -5.08 -22.89
CA PRO A 281 21.36 -5.32 -23.73
C PRO A 281 20.37 -6.32 -23.16
N GLU A 282 20.84 -7.31 -22.39
CA GLU A 282 20.01 -8.33 -21.74
C GLU A 282 19.04 -7.74 -20.70
N MET A 283 19.35 -6.57 -20.16
CA MET A 283 18.50 -5.87 -19.20
C MET A 283 17.44 -4.99 -19.89
N VAL A 284 17.55 -4.74 -21.20
CA VAL A 284 16.62 -3.85 -21.90
C VAL A 284 15.45 -4.66 -22.47
N VAL A 285 14.23 -4.26 -22.11
CA VAL A 285 13.00 -4.83 -22.68
C VAL A 285 12.10 -3.73 -23.20
N LYS A 286 11.23 -4.09 -24.14
CA LYS A 286 10.15 -3.23 -24.60
C LYS A 286 8.83 -3.88 -24.28
N ASP A 287 7.87 -3.09 -23.81
CA ASP A 287 6.50 -3.58 -23.70
C ASP A 287 5.83 -3.67 -25.09
N GLN A 288 4.61 -4.16 -25.11
CA GLN A 288 3.82 -4.33 -26.34
C GLN A 288 3.54 -3.02 -27.10
N PHE A 289 3.71 -1.87 -26.44
CA PHE A 289 3.53 -0.54 -27.03
C PHE A 289 4.87 0.08 -27.48
N GLY A 290 5.97 -0.67 -27.34
CA GLY A 290 7.30 -0.27 -27.80
C GLY A 290 8.06 0.62 -26.81
N LYS A 291 7.52 0.82 -25.60
CA LYS A 291 8.14 1.64 -24.56
C LYS A 291 9.23 0.84 -23.85
N THR A 292 10.37 1.50 -23.64
CA THR A 292 11.53 0.91 -23.01
C THR A 292 11.32 0.74 -21.50
N LYS A 293 11.72 -0.42 -21.00
CA LYS A 293 11.84 -0.73 -19.57
C LYS A 293 13.19 -1.40 -19.34
N VAL A 294 13.70 -1.31 -18.11
CA VAL A 294 14.99 -1.89 -17.74
C VAL A 294 14.76 -2.93 -16.65
N GLN A 295 15.09 -4.18 -16.92
CA GLN A 295 15.09 -5.26 -15.94
C GLN A 295 16.19 -5.03 -14.90
N SER A 296 15.97 -5.50 -13.67
CA SER A 296 17.07 -5.63 -12.71
C SER A 296 18.04 -6.74 -13.12
N ILE A 297 19.19 -6.81 -12.44
CA ILE A 297 20.13 -7.91 -12.66
C ILE A 297 19.51 -9.28 -12.30
N CYS A 298 18.60 -9.35 -11.33
CA CYS A 298 17.92 -10.61 -11.02
C CYS A 298 16.98 -11.01 -12.15
N SER A 299 16.10 -10.10 -12.60
CA SER A 299 15.11 -10.44 -13.64
C SER A 299 15.77 -10.75 -14.99
N ALA A 300 16.86 -10.06 -15.33
CA ALA A 300 17.56 -10.25 -16.60
C ALA A 300 18.38 -11.55 -16.65
N TYR A 301 19.09 -11.90 -15.57
CA TYR A 301 20.02 -13.04 -15.56
C TYR A 301 19.48 -14.30 -14.87
N GLN A 302 18.52 -14.15 -13.96
CA GLN A 302 17.73 -15.23 -13.32
C GLN A 302 18.55 -16.29 -12.57
N THR A 303 19.77 -15.95 -12.15
CA THR A 303 20.63 -16.86 -11.37
C THR A 303 20.48 -16.62 -9.87
N ASP A 304 20.84 -17.62 -9.05
CA ASP A 304 20.77 -17.51 -7.60
C ASP A 304 21.69 -16.41 -7.05
N GLU A 305 22.84 -16.17 -7.68
CA GLU A 305 23.77 -15.09 -7.34
C GLU A 305 23.17 -13.70 -7.60
N THR A 306 22.42 -13.54 -8.69
CA THR A 306 21.81 -12.25 -9.07
C THR A 306 20.52 -11.96 -8.30
N CYS A 307 19.83 -13.01 -7.87
CA CYS A 307 18.57 -12.93 -7.12
C CYS A 307 18.74 -13.16 -5.62
N CYS A 308 19.97 -13.32 -5.13
CA CYS A 308 20.29 -13.62 -3.74
C CYS A 308 19.47 -14.79 -3.15
N ARG A 309 19.44 -15.94 -3.87
CA ARG A 309 18.68 -17.14 -3.45
C ARG A 309 19.61 -18.25 -2.96
N GLY A 310 19.05 -19.19 -2.20
CA GLY A 310 19.76 -20.39 -1.76
C GLY A 310 21.04 -20.05 -0.98
N GLN A 311 22.19 -20.51 -1.46
CA GLN A 311 23.48 -20.21 -0.81
C GLN A 311 23.88 -18.72 -0.84
N TYR A 312 23.22 -17.93 -1.69
CA TYR A 312 23.40 -16.48 -1.82
C TYR A 312 22.35 -15.68 -1.02
N ALA A 313 21.62 -16.30 -0.09
CA ALA A 313 20.55 -15.63 0.67
C ALA A 313 21.04 -14.80 1.86
N THR A 314 22.29 -14.32 1.85
CA THR A 314 22.81 -13.39 2.87
C THR A 314 23.65 -12.27 2.24
N PRO A 315 23.77 -11.11 2.91
CA PRO A 315 24.62 -10.00 2.43
C PRO A 315 26.10 -10.38 2.24
N GLU A 316 26.59 -11.37 2.99
CA GLU A 316 27.99 -11.83 2.89
C GLU A 316 28.23 -12.68 1.64
N THR A 317 27.20 -13.40 1.19
CA THR A 317 27.31 -14.34 0.07
C THR A 317 26.78 -13.75 -1.24
N CYS A 318 25.84 -12.81 -1.22
CA CYS A 318 25.33 -12.14 -2.43
C CYS A 318 25.86 -10.72 -2.60
N GLY A 319 26.49 -10.47 -3.75
CA GLY A 319 26.95 -9.13 -4.13
C GLY A 319 28.01 -9.13 -5.23
N PRO A 320 28.62 -7.98 -5.53
CA PRO A 320 29.54 -7.78 -6.65
C PRO A 320 30.73 -8.75 -6.72
N LYS A 321 31.11 -9.39 -5.61
CA LYS A 321 32.24 -10.33 -5.55
C LYS A 321 31.97 -11.66 -6.28
N VAL A 322 30.71 -12.05 -6.45
CA VAL A 322 30.32 -13.32 -7.07
C VAL A 322 29.72 -13.13 -8.48
N TRP A 323 29.58 -11.89 -8.91
CA TRP A 323 28.97 -11.55 -10.20
C TRP A 323 29.99 -11.52 -11.34
N ASN A 324 29.53 -11.85 -12.55
CA ASN A 324 30.33 -11.72 -13.76
C ASN A 324 30.39 -10.24 -14.22
N ALA A 325 31.22 -9.96 -15.23
CA ALA A 325 31.43 -8.60 -15.72
C ALA A 325 30.16 -7.91 -16.23
N SER A 326 29.25 -8.64 -16.92
CA SER A 326 28.00 -8.07 -17.44
C SER A 326 27.03 -7.71 -16.32
N VAL A 327 26.90 -8.58 -15.30
CA VAL A 327 26.09 -8.31 -14.12
C VAL A 327 26.63 -7.10 -13.35
N ILE A 328 27.96 -7.01 -13.17
CA ILE A 328 28.60 -5.86 -12.51
C ILE A 328 28.35 -4.57 -13.30
N ALA A 329 28.43 -4.61 -14.63
CA ALA A 329 28.13 -3.44 -15.46
C ALA A 329 26.66 -2.98 -15.30
N GLY A 330 25.71 -3.92 -15.30
CA GLY A 330 24.30 -3.63 -15.04
C GLY A 330 24.05 -3.02 -13.66
N PHE A 331 24.62 -3.64 -12.62
CA PHE A 331 24.56 -3.12 -11.26
C PHE A 331 25.13 -1.70 -11.15
N ASN A 332 26.32 -1.45 -11.70
CA ASN A 332 26.94 -0.13 -11.64
C ASN A 332 26.11 0.94 -12.36
N ALA A 333 25.55 0.63 -13.54
CA ALA A 333 24.70 1.56 -14.28
C ALA A 333 23.41 1.90 -13.50
N MET A 334 22.78 0.91 -12.85
CA MET A 334 21.63 1.13 -11.97
C MET A 334 21.99 1.97 -10.75
N ALA A 335 23.11 1.66 -10.07
CA ALA A 335 23.56 2.39 -8.89
C ALA A 335 24.02 3.82 -9.20
N GLU A 336 24.56 4.08 -10.39
CA GLU A 336 24.90 5.42 -10.86
C GLU A 336 23.66 6.24 -11.21
N ALA A 337 22.68 5.61 -11.86
CA ALA A 337 21.40 6.24 -12.19
C ALA A 337 20.56 6.53 -10.94
N PHE A 338 20.64 5.66 -9.92
CA PHE A 338 19.81 5.69 -8.72
C PHE A 338 20.61 5.58 -7.40
N PRO A 339 21.45 6.58 -7.08
CA PRO A 339 22.43 6.48 -5.99
C PRO A 339 21.84 6.48 -4.58
N ASN A 340 20.54 6.77 -4.42
CA ASN A 340 19.86 6.78 -3.11
C ASN A 340 18.80 5.67 -2.99
N SER A 341 18.80 4.69 -3.90
CA SER A 341 17.79 3.65 -4.00
C SER A 341 18.41 2.25 -3.96
N TYR A 342 17.60 1.22 -3.70
CA TYR A 342 18.06 -0.17 -3.78
C TYR A 342 18.23 -0.60 -5.25
N SER A 343 19.42 -1.03 -5.64
CA SER A 343 19.67 -1.62 -6.97
C SER A 343 19.70 -3.16 -6.97
N TYR A 344 19.85 -3.79 -5.80
CA TYR A 344 19.70 -5.22 -5.55
C TYR A 344 19.33 -5.49 -4.08
N ALA A 345 19.00 -6.73 -3.74
CA ALA A 345 18.37 -7.10 -2.46
C ALA A 345 19.15 -6.74 -1.18
N TYR A 346 20.48 -6.65 -1.24
CA TYR A 346 21.33 -6.30 -0.08
C TYR A 346 22.12 -5.01 -0.29
N ASP A 347 21.58 -4.08 -1.09
CA ASP A 347 22.18 -2.76 -1.32
C ASP A 347 21.97 -1.80 -0.13
N ASP A 348 22.39 -2.21 1.07
CA ASP A 348 22.08 -1.50 2.32
C ASP A 348 22.86 -0.19 2.52
N LYS A 349 23.62 0.26 1.50
CA LYS A 349 24.38 1.50 1.58
C LYS A 349 23.48 2.68 1.22
N LYS A 350 22.61 3.08 2.16
CA LYS A 350 21.86 4.36 2.25
C LYS A 350 20.45 4.43 1.64
N ALA A 351 19.88 3.30 1.23
CA ALA A 351 18.57 3.29 0.57
C ALA A 351 17.38 3.51 1.53
N ILE A 352 17.48 3.12 2.81
CA ILE A 352 16.42 3.45 3.79
C ILE A 352 16.63 4.85 4.37
N LYS A 353 15.58 5.67 4.30
CA LYS A 353 15.47 6.95 5.02
C LYS A 353 14.45 6.79 6.14
N ILE A 354 14.78 7.34 7.30
CA ILE A 354 13.91 7.28 8.48
C ILE A 354 13.41 8.68 8.73
N CYS A 355 12.10 8.79 8.84
CA CYS A 355 11.43 10.00 9.24
C CYS A 355 10.69 9.81 10.56
N GLN A 356 10.44 10.91 11.28
CA GLN A 356 9.59 10.88 12.46
C GLN A 356 8.39 11.82 12.29
N GLY A 357 7.18 11.26 12.35
CA GLY A 357 5.95 12.03 12.50
C GLY A 357 5.53 12.91 11.32
N ALA A 358 6.07 12.71 10.12
CA ALA A 358 5.60 13.38 8.91
C ALA A 358 4.11 13.05 8.66
N LYS A 359 3.36 14.07 8.23
CA LYS A 359 1.93 13.98 7.95
C LYS A 359 1.60 13.95 6.47
N GLN A 360 2.56 14.32 5.64
CA GLN A 360 2.41 14.41 4.20
C GLN A 360 3.68 13.89 3.52
N PHE A 361 3.45 13.14 2.45
CA PHE A 361 4.40 12.45 1.63
C PHE A 361 4.09 12.76 0.18
N VAL A 362 5.12 12.84 -0.67
CA VAL A 362 4.88 13.02 -2.10
C VAL A 362 5.66 11.98 -2.89
N VAL A 363 4.92 11.26 -3.75
CA VAL A 363 5.46 10.28 -4.68
C VAL A 363 5.20 10.80 -6.09
N SER A 364 6.27 11.16 -6.79
CA SER A 364 6.21 11.75 -8.12
C SER A 364 6.74 10.76 -9.15
N PHE A 365 5.93 10.46 -10.15
CA PHE A 365 6.25 9.54 -11.24
C PHE A 365 6.77 10.32 -12.45
N CYS A 366 7.91 9.90 -12.99
CA CYS A 366 8.72 10.63 -13.95
C CYS A 366 9.25 11.97 -13.41
N LYS A 367 10.28 12.51 -14.08
CA LYS A 367 10.80 13.84 -13.78
C LYS A 367 9.95 14.91 -14.46
N ASN A 368 9.91 16.12 -13.90
CA ASN A 368 9.67 17.31 -14.73
C ASN A 368 10.74 17.33 -15.83
N HIS A 369 10.30 17.15 -17.08
CA HIS A 369 11.09 17.47 -18.26
C HIS A 369 11.31 19.00 -18.27
N VAL A 370 12.15 19.53 -17.39
CA VAL A 370 12.66 20.90 -17.55
C VAL A 370 13.74 20.81 -18.61
N VAL A 371 13.32 20.93 -19.86
CA VAL A 371 14.20 21.35 -20.94
C VAL A 371 14.64 22.76 -20.55
N VAL A 372 15.91 22.92 -20.18
CA VAL A 372 16.58 24.22 -20.15
C VAL A 372 17.17 24.46 -21.53
#